data_AF-A0A839ETV8-F1
#
_entry.id   AF-A0A839ETV8-F1
#
_cell.length_a   1.000
_cell.length_b   1.000
_cell.length_c   1.000
_cell.angle_alpha   90.00
_cell.angle_beta   90.00
_cell.angle_gamma   90.00
#
_symmetry.space_group_name_H-M   'P 1'
#
loop_
_entity.id
_entity.type
_entity.pdbx_description
1 polymer ?
#
loop_
_entity_poly.entity_id
_entity_poly.type
_entity_poly.pdbx_seq_one_letter_code
_entity_poly.pdbx_strand_id
1 'polypeptide(L)'
;MWRLLKKLFSGPEPSPVETDSEVIRFDEKGFMRTSQLIRSMGWREHWNWDEIDGLGFSFKQAMFPDPWFGDYMESEWFIIVENDNGPEHIYFDADWLNIDHLPPALSQNMPDLDPDELRKGLHNASLGFHHYDGAGQWIGWQRPKPAKRTRSAKKPDPKPKTAPAKRLRSTKKPGA
;
A
#
# COMPACT_ATOMS: atom_id res chain seq x y z
N MET A 1 27.51 -33.46 43.31
CA MET A 1 27.82 -32.00 43.29
C MET A 1 28.24 -31.44 41.92
N TRP A 2 28.25 -32.21 40.83
CA TRP A 2 28.65 -31.70 39.49
C TRP A 2 27.49 -31.10 38.65
N ARG A 3 26.23 -31.18 39.14
CA ARG A 3 25.04 -30.69 38.41
C ARG A 3 24.68 -29.22 38.71
N LEU A 4 25.15 -28.66 39.83
CA LEU A 4 24.85 -27.29 40.24
C LEU A 4 25.78 -26.26 39.56
N LEU A 5 27.04 -26.62 39.30
CA LEU A 5 28.00 -25.75 38.58
C LEU A 5 27.68 -25.59 37.08
N LYS A 6 27.01 -26.56 36.44
CA LYS A 6 26.56 -26.41 35.05
C LYS A 6 25.44 -25.37 34.89
N LYS A 7 24.63 -25.15 35.94
CA LYS A 7 23.51 -24.19 35.93
C LYS A 7 23.96 -22.73 35.99
N LEU A 8 25.23 -22.47 36.31
CA LEU A 8 25.80 -21.11 36.36
C LEU A 8 26.58 -20.75 35.08
N PHE A 9 26.89 -21.72 34.22
CA PHE A 9 27.56 -21.52 32.93
C PHE A 9 26.62 -21.67 31.71
N SER A 10 25.43 -22.23 31.91
CA SER A 10 24.34 -22.08 30.96
C SER A 10 23.74 -20.70 31.18
N GLY A 11 24.12 -19.74 30.32
CA GLY A 11 23.45 -18.45 30.22
C GLY A 11 21.92 -18.61 30.10
N PRO A 12 21.15 -17.53 30.27
CA PRO A 12 19.69 -17.59 30.20
C PRO A 12 19.30 -18.41 28.99
N GLU A 13 18.50 -19.46 29.27
CA GLU A 13 17.88 -20.32 28.27
C GLU A 13 17.42 -19.39 27.14
N PRO A 14 17.92 -19.56 25.90
CA PRO A 14 17.48 -18.70 24.81
C PRO A 14 15.97 -18.76 24.83
N SER A 15 15.35 -17.57 24.89
CA SER A 15 13.91 -17.38 24.83
C SER A 15 13.34 -18.42 23.87
N PRO A 16 12.24 -19.13 24.22
CA PRO A 16 11.61 -20.05 23.28
C PRO A 16 11.51 -19.28 21.98
N VAL A 17 12.14 -19.83 20.94
CA VAL A 17 12.26 -19.24 19.60
C VAL A 17 10.91 -18.56 19.36
N GLU A 18 10.88 -17.22 19.44
CA GLU A 18 9.69 -16.48 19.03
C GLU A 18 9.47 -17.04 17.63
N THR A 19 8.37 -17.77 17.45
CA THR A 19 8.07 -18.33 16.15
C THR A 19 8.20 -17.15 15.19
N ASP A 20 8.80 -17.32 14.02
CA ASP A 20 8.89 -16.29 12.97
C ASP A 20 7.50 -15.79 12.50
N SER A 21 6.45 -16.04 13.29
CA SER A 21 5.11 -15.50 13.18
C SER A 21 5.18 -13.99 13.09
N GLU A 22 4.73 -13.51 11.94
CA GLU A 22 4.22 -12.17 11.79
C GLU A 22 3.20 -11.87 12.89
N VAL A 23 3.12 -10.61 13.32
CA VAL A 23 2.09 -10.12 14.24
C VAL A 23 1.49 -8.87 13.62
N ILE A 24 0.20 -8.95 13.29
CA ILE A 24 -0.58 -7.82 12.78
C ILE A 24 -1.49 -7.28 13.89
N ARG A 25 -1.53 -5.95 14.04
CA ARG A 25 -2.45 -5.26 14.94
C ARG A 25 -2.99 -3.98 14.32
N PHE A 26 -4.27 -3.72 14.59
CA PHE A 26 -4.91 -2.43 14.37
C PHE A 26 -5.34 -1.89 15.74
N ASP A 27 -4.80 -0.74 16.12
CA ASP A 27 -5.07 -0.10 17.42
C ASP A 27 -5.40 1.39 17.25
N GLU A 28 -5.46 2.13 18.35
CA GLU A 28 -5.77 3.56 18.35
C GLU A 28 -4.71 4.41 17.62
N LYS A 29 -3.47 3.92 17.50
CA LYS A 29 -2.36 4.65 16.86
C LYS A 29 -2.28 4.35 15.37
N GLY A 30 -2.63 3.14 14.96
CA GLY A 30 -2.63 2.78 13.55
C GLY A 30 -2.53 1.29 13.28
N PHE A 31 -1.82 0.97 12.23
CA PHE A 31 -1.49 -0.38 11.82
C PHE A 31 -0.05 -0.72 12.22
N MET A 32 0.13 -1.88 12.83
CA MET A 32 1.43 -2.42 13.19
C MET A 32 1.60 -3.80 12.61
N ARG A 33 2.74 -4.04 11.96
CA ARG A 33 3.18 -5.32 11.45
C ARG A 33 4.60 -5.58 11.90
N THR A 34 4.78 -6.56 12.77
CA THR A 34 6.09 -6.95 13.29
C THR A 34 6.40 -8.39 12.92
N SER A 35 7.64 -8.67 12.57
CA SER A 35 8.16 -10.03 12.40
C SER A 35 9.67 -10.02 12.61
N GLN A 36 10.28 -11.18 12.82
CA GLN A 36 11.74 -11.26 12.92
C GLN A 36 12.42 -10.79 11.62
N LEU A 37 11.85 -11.13 10.47
CA LEU A 37 12.36 -10.69 9.18
C LEU A 37 12.30 -9.17 9.04
N ILE A 38 11.15 -8.55 9.32
CA ILE A 38 10.97 -7.08 9.25
C ILE A 38 11.99 -6.38 10.15
N ARG A 39 12.15 -6.86 11.39
CA ARG A 39 13.13 -6.33 12.36
C ARG A 39 14.57 -6.47 11.85
N SER A 40 14.92 -7.63 11.29
CA SER A 40 16.27 -7.91 10.77
C SER A 40 16.65 -7.07 9.55
N MET A 41 15.66 -6.78 8.69
CA MET A 41 15.84 -5.96 7.49
C MET A 41 15.76 -4.45 7.78
N GLY A 42 15.44 -4.06 9.01
CA GLY A 42 15.21 -2.66 9.39
C GLY A 42 14.01 -2.05 8.65
N TRP A 43 13.04 -2.87 8.26
CA TRP A 43 11.83 -2.41 7.60
C TRP A 43 10.89 -1.73 8.59
N ARG A 44 10.06 -0.84 8.06
CA ARG A 44 9.07 -0.12 8.86
C ARG A 44 8.03 -1.10 9.41
N GLU A 45 7.71 -0.95 10.70
CA GLU A 45 6.78 -1.81 11.43
C GLU A 45 5.43 -1.14 11.74
N HIS A 46 5.33 0.20 11.66
CA HIS A 46 4.16 0.94 12.13
C HIS A 46 3.77 2.08 11.19
N TRP A 47 2.47 2.22 10.92
CA TRP A 47 1.85 3.26 10.11
C TRP A 47 0.69 3.88 10.87
N ASN A 48 0.68 5.20 10.98
CA ASN A 48 -0.40 5.93 11.64
C ASN A 48 -1.65 5.95 10.75
N TRP A 49 -2.81 6.18 11.35
CA TRP A 49 -4.09 6.22 10.62
C TRP A 49 -4.14 7.25 9.51
N ASP A 50 -3.46 8.40 9.64
CA ASP A 50 -3.42 9.46 8.63
C ASP A 50 -2.57 9.10 7.40
N GLU A 51 -1.67 8.12 7.53
CA GLU A 51 -0.83 7.60 6.43
C GLU A 51 -1.55 6.51 5.62
N ILE A 52 -2.59 5.90 6.19
CA ILE A 52 -3.36 4.84 5.54
C ILE A 52 -4.41 5.47 4.64
N ASP A 53 -4.30 5.19 3.35
CA ASP A 53 -5.14 5.73 2.30
C ASP A 53 -6.15 4.71 1.77
N GLY A 54 -6.04 3.44 2.11
CA GLY A 54 -6.99 2.42 1.68
C GLY A 54 -6.83 1.09 2.38
N LEU A 55 -7.88 0.26 2.28
CA LEU A 55 -7.91 -1.14 2.72
C LEU A 55 -8.56 -1.98 1.63
N GLY A 56 -7.95 -3.11 1.32
CA GLY A 56 -8.46 -4.03 0.32
C GLY A 56 -8.06 -5.48 0.55
N PHE A 57 -8.60 -6.34 -0.31
CA PHE A 57 -8.30 -7.76 -0.38
C PHE A 57 -7.77 -8.09 -1.78
N SER A 58 -6.77 -8.95 -1.84
CA SER A 58 -6.12 -9.38 -3.08
C SER A 58 -6.18 -10.90 -3.17
N PHE A 59 -6.60 -11.40 -4.33
CA PHE A 59 -6.51 -12.81 -4.69
C PHE A 59 -5.75 -12.92 -6.00
N LYS A 60 -4.52 -13.44 -5.95
CA LYS A 60 -3.59 -13.41 -7.09
C LYS A 60 -2.74 -14.67 -7.11
N GLN A 61 -2.15 -14.99 -8.26
CA GLN A 61 -1.19 -16.09 -8.33
C GLN A 61 0.02 -15.78 -7.43
N ALA A 62 0.44 -16.77 -6.66
CA ALA A 62 1.63 -16.72 -5.84
C ALA A 62 2.84 -16.35 -6.69
N MET A 63 3.66 -15.42 -6.20
CA MET A 63 4.90 -15.05 -6.90
C MET A 63 5.93 -16.19 -6.85
N PHE A 64 5.89 -16.97 -5.77
CA PHE A 64 6.77 -18.10 -5.56
C PHE A 64 5.93 -19.38 -5.45
N PRO A 65 5.98 -20.26 -6.45
CA PRO A 65 5.22 -21.51 -6.41
C PRO A 65 5.73 -22.39 -5.26
N ASP A 66 4.80 -23.14 -4.66
CA ASP A 66 5.15 -24.07 -3.60
C ASP A 66 5.77 -25.36 -4.20
N PRO A 67 6.86 -25.91 -3.66
CA PRO A 67 7.49 -27.11 -4.21
C PRO A 67 6.63 -28.37 -4.22
N TRP A 68 5.58 -28.43 -3.38
CA TRP A 68 4.65 -29.55 -3.27
C TRP A 68 3.30 -29.28 -3.93
N PHE A 69 2.79 -28.05 -3.88
CA PHE A 69 1.49 -27.69 -4.43
C PHE A 69 1.56 -27.07 -5.84
N GLY A 70 2.74 -26.65 -6.28
CA GLY A 70 2.95 -26.00 -7.58
C GLY A 70 2.49 -24.55 -7.58
N ASP A 71 2.00 -24.08 -8.74
CA ASP A 71 1.35 -22.78 -8.85
C ASP A 71 0.05 -22.78 -8.06
N TYR A 72 -0.18 -21.73 -7.28
CA TYR A 72 -1.40 -21.56 -6.50
C TYR A 72 -1.76 -20.07 -6.40
N MET A 73 -2.92 -19.79 -5.84
CA MET A 73 -3.44 -18.46 -5.60
C MET A 73 -3.28 -18.09 -4.13
N GLU A 74 -2.67 -16.93 -3.88
CA GLU A 74 -2.52 -16.31 -2.56
C GLU A 74 -3.71 -15.38 -2.28
N SER A 75 -4.17 -15.44 -1.03
CA SER A 75 -5.19 -14.56 -0.47
C SER A 75 -4.52 -13.64 0.54
N GLU A 76 -4.60 -12.33 0.31
CA GLU A 76 -3.93 -11.35 1.15
C GLU A 76 -4.82 -10.15 1.40
N TRP A 77 -4.83 -9.67 2.64
CA TRP A 77 -5.27 -8.31 2.92
C TRP A 77 -4.17 -7.33 2.55
N PHE A 78 -4.54 -6.10 2.24
CA PHE A 78 -3.57 -5.02 2.07
C PHE A 78 -4.09 -3.68 2.56
N ILE A 79 -3.17 -2.86 3.06
CA ILE A 79 -3.40 -1.43 3.21
C ILE A 79 -2.66 -0.67 2.11
N ILE A 80 -3.25 0.44 1.67
CA ILE A 80 -2.59 1.43 0.82
C ILE A 80 -2.04 2.51 1.74
N VAL A 81 -0.76 2.83 1.61
CA VAL A 81 -0.15 3.96 2.31
C VAL A 81 0.44 4.94 1.30
N GLU A 82 0.30 6.24 1.55
CA GLU A 82 0.95 7.25 0.72
C GLU A 82 2.40 7.42 1.17
N ASN A 83 3.34 7.36 0.22
CA ASN A 83 4.77 7.56 0.43
C ASN A 83 5.27 8.63 -0.57
N ASP A 84 6.47 9.15 -0.37
CA ASP A 84 7.14 10.12 -1.25
C ASP A 84 7.26 9.61 -2.70
N ASN A 85 7.28 8.28 -2.89
CA ASN A 85 7.39 7.62 -4.19
C ASN A 85 6.04 7.25 -4.81
N GLY A 86 4.93 7.61 -4.17
CA GLY A 86 3.57 7.22 -4.55
C GLY A 86 2.96 6.16 -3.63
N PRO A 87 1.75 5.69 -3.95
CA PRO A 87 1.03 4.75 -3.10
C PRO A 87 1.73 3.39 -3.06
N GLU A 88 1.92 2.88 -1.85
CA GLU A 88 2.53 1.59 -1.57
C GLU A 88 1.49 0.64 -0.96
N HIS A 89 1.48 -0.61 -1.43
CA HIS A 89 0.62 -1.66 -0.88
C HIS A 89 1.39 -2.48 0.13
N ILE A 90 0.86 -2.58 1.35
CA ILE A 90 1.42 -3.43 2.40
C ILE A 90 0.50 -4.64 2.56
N TYR A 91 0.95 -5.79 2.08
CA TYR A 91 0.22 -7.06 2.14
C TYR A 91 0.49 -7.80 3.45
N PHE A 92 -0.51 -8.54 3.90
CA PHE A 92 -0.45 -9.47 5.03
C PHE A 92 -1.51 -10.58 4.86
N ASP A 93 -1.29 -11.72 5.52
CA ASP A 93 -2.07 -12.94 5.31
C ASP A 93 -3.58 -12.75 5.57
N ALA A 94 -4.41 -13.43 4.77
CA ALA A 94 -5.87 -13.40 4.86
C ALA A 94 -6.42 -13.80 6.25
N ASP A 95 -5.73 -14.67 6.99
CA ASP A 95 -6.16 -15.17 8.29
C ASP A 95 -6.14 -14.09 9.40
N TRP A 96 -5.47 -12.96 9.16
CA TRP A 96 -5.36 -11.87 10.14
C TRP A 96 -6.63 -11.06 10.35
N LEU A 97 -7.54 -11.02 9.38
CA LEU A 97 -8.79 -10.28 9.50
C LEU A 97 -9.99 -11.18 9.20
N ASN A 98 -10.92 -11.19 10.14
CA ASN A 98 -12.25 -11.74 9.93
C ASN A 98 -13.21 -10.60 9.57
N ILE A 99 -13.76 -10.63 8.34
CA ILE A 99 -14.65 -9.58 7.83
C ILE A 99 -15.92 -9.38 8.67
N ASP A 100 -16.38 -10.43 9.35
CA ASP A 100 -17.58 -10.35 10.21
C ASP A 100 -17.26 -9.89 11.64
N HIS A 101 -15.96 -9.82 11.99
CA HIS A 101 -15.46 -9.41 13.29
C HIS A 101 -14.22 -8.50 13.16
N LEU A 102 -14.36 -7.42 12.39
CA LEU A 102 -13.28 -6.47 12.17
C LEU A 102 -12.85 -5.77 13.48
N PRO A 103 -11.54 -5.48 13.65
CA PRO A 103 -11.05 -4.64 14.73
C PRO A 103 -11.81 -3.30 14.82
N PRO A 104 -12.28 -2.88 16.01
CA PRO A 104 -13.05 -1.64 16.15
C PRO A 104 -12.33 -0.39 15.61
N ALA A 105 -11.00 -0.38 15.65
CA ALA A 105 -10.19 0.72 15.16
C ALA A 105 -10.34 0.94 13.64
N LEU A 106 -10.62 -0.11 12.85
CA LEU A 106 -10.89 0.02 11.42
C LEU A 106 -12.19 0.80 11.19
N SER A 107 -13.28 0.40 11.84
CA SER A 107 -14.58 1.09 11.66
C SER A 107 -14.56 2.54 12.15
N GLN A 108 -13.70 2.86 13.12
CA GLN A 108 -13.52 4.24 13.61
C GLN A 108 -12.73 5.12 12.64
N ASN A 109 -11.69 4.58 11.99
CA ASN A 109 -10.76 5.36 11.15
C ASN A 109 -11.04 5.26 9.65
N MET A 110 -11.86 4.29 9.22
CA MET A 110 -12.26 4.06 7.84
C MET A 110 -13.79 4.18 7.72
N PRO A 111 -14.34 5.40 7.85
CA PRO A 111 -15.77 5.61 7.63
C PRO A 111 -16.11 5.20 6.20
N ASP A 112 -17.27 4.59 6.00
CA ASP A 112 -17.74 4.09 4.70
C ASP A 112 -16.95 2.89 4.16
N LEU A 113 -16.25 2.12 5.02
CA LEU A 113 -15.74 0.80 4.66
C LEU A 113 -16.90 -0.06 4.11
N ASP A 114 -16.75 -0.54 2.89
CA ASP A 114 -17.68 -1.43 2.20
C ASP A 114 -17.25 -2.90 2.44
N PRO A 115 -17.82 -3.59 3.45
CA PRO A 115 -17.51 -4.99 3.69
C PRO A 115 -18.04 -5.90 2.58
N ASP A 116 -19.07 -5.49 1.82
CA ASP A 116 -19.65 -6.32 0.76
C ASP A 116 -18.71 -6.39 -0.45
N GLU A 117 -17.99 -5.32 -0.75
CA GLU A 117 -16.92 -5.35 -1.75
C GLU A 117 -15.80 -6.32 -1.35
N LEU A 118 -15.37 -6.29 -0.08
CA LEU A 118 -14.35 -7.23 0.43
C LEU A 118 -14.85 -8.69 0.43
N ARG A 119 -16.13 -8.91 0.75
CA ARG A 119 -16.76 -10.24 0.70
C ARG A 119 -16.74 -10.85 -0.71
N LYS A 120 -16.80 -10.04 -1.78
CA LYS A 120 -16.65 -10.56 -3.15
C LYS A 120 -15.27 -11.18 -3.37
N GLY A 121 -14.22 -10.53 -2.87
CA GLY A 121 -12.86 -11.06 -2.93
C GLY A 121 -12.70 -12.34 -2.13
N LEU A 122 -13.19 -12.35 -0.88
CA LEU A 122 -13.20 -13.55 -0.04
C LEU A 122 -14.02 -14.69 -0.66
N HIS A 123 -15.13 -14.37 -1.32
CA HIS A 123 -15.93 -15.36 -2.05
C HIS A 123 -15.11 -15.99 -3.19
N ASN A 124 -14.42 -15.20 -4.00
CA ASN A 124 -13.55 -15.72 -5.06
C ASN A 124 -12.45 -16.62 -4.50
N ALA A 125 -11.80 -16.20 -3.40
CA ALA A 125 -10.79 -17.01 -2.73
C ALA A 125 -11.37 -18.35 -2.19
N SER A 126 -12.62 -18.34 -1.71
CA SER A 126 -13.29 -19.55 -1.20
C SER A 126 -13.56 -20.61 -2.26
N LEU A 127 -13.50 -20.25 -3.56
CA LEU A 127 -13.66 -21.19 -4.67
C LEU A 127 -12.43 -22.10 -4.86
N GLY A 128 -11.32 -21.81 -4.17
CA GLY A 128 -10.18 -22.69 -4.02
C GLY A 128 -8.86 -22.10 -4.52
N PHE A 129 -7.75 -22.67 -4.02
CA PHE A 129 -6.39 -22.18 -4.25
C PHE A 129 -5.88 -22.29 -5.69
N HIS A 130 -6.64 -22.90 -6.61
CA HIS A 130 -6.34 -22.95 -8.06
C HIS A 130 -7.41 -22.24 -8.90
N HIS A 131 -8.24 -21.39 -8.29
CA HIS A 131 -9.29 -20.65 -9.01
C HIS A 131 -8.72 -19.39 -9.69
N TYR A 132 -7.90 -19.58 -10.72
CA TYR A 132 -7.21 -18.49 -11.42
C TYR A 132 -8.16 -17.46 -12.05
N ASP A 133 -9.33 -17.88 -12.54
CA ASP A 133 -10.33 -17.00 -13.15
C ASP A 133 -10.92 -15.99 -12.15
N GLY A 134 -10.80 -16.26 -10.85
CA GLY A 134 -11.26 -15.37 -9.80
C GLY A 134 -10.23 -14.33 -9.38
N ALA A 135 -9.05 -14.26 -10.01
CA ALA A 135 -8.00 -13.31 -9.65
C ALA A 135 -8.50 -11.86 -9.66
N GLY A 136 -8.09 -11.07 -8.68
CA GLY A 136 -8.51 -9.68 -8.59
C GLY A 136 -8.06 -8.97 -7.33
N GLN A 137 -8.44 -7.70 -7.25
CA GLN A 137 -8.29 -6.86 -6.07
C GLN A 137 -9.61 -6.15 -5.81
N TRP A 138 -10.02 -6.13 -4.54
CA TRP A 138 -11.26 -5.52 -4.06
C TRP A 138 -10.90 -4.49 -3.01
N ILE A 139 -11.22 -3.23 -3.28
CA ILE A 139 -10.95 -2.11 -2.38
C ILE A 139 -12.23 -1.84 -1.60
N GLY A 140 -12.24 -2.21 -0.32
CA GLY A 140 -13.37 -1.94 0.57
C GLY A 140 -13.39 -0.50 1.05
N TRP A 141 -12.24 0.16 1.11
CA TRP A 141 -12.16 1.54 1.55
C TRP A 141 -11.00 2.29 0.89
N GLN A 142 -11.24 3.54 0.56
CA GLN A 142 -10.22 4.47 0.10
C GLN A 142 -10.49 5.85 0.70
N ARG A 143 -9.46 6.48 1.26
CA ARG A 143 -9.51 7.85 1.73
C ARG A 143 -9.91 8.79 0.58
N PRO A 144 -10.92 9.66 0.76
CA PRO A 144 -11.24 10.67 -0.23
C PRO A 144 -10.05 11.58 -0.46
N LYS A 145 -9.48 11.57 -1.67
CA LYS A 145 -8.42 12.53 -2.00
C LYS A 145 -9.05 13.93 -2.05
N PRO A 146 -8.47 14.93 -1.38
CA PRO A 146 -8.97 16.29 -1.47
C PRO A 146 -8.96 16.68 -2.95
N ALA A 147 -10.11 17.12 -3.47
CA ALA A 147 -10.24 17.52 -4.86
C ALA A 147 -9.10 18.49 -5.19
N LYS A 148 -8.20 18.08 -6.09
CA LYS A 148 -7.14 18.96 -6.59
C LYS A 148 -7.85 20.19 -7.11
N ARG A 149 -7.74 21.32 -6.40
CA ARG A 149 -8.16 22.63 -6.91
C ARG A 149 -7.47 22.78 -8.25
N THR A 150 -8.23 22.63 -9.32
CA THR A 150 -7.79 22.93 -10.68
C THR A 150 -7.24 24.35 -10.59
N ARG A 151 -5.91 24.52 -10.70
CA ARG A 151 -5.33 25.85 -10.83
C ARG A 151 -6.02 26.45 -12.03
N SER A 152 -6.89 27.43 -11.79
CA SER A 152 -7.58 28.18 -12.84
C SER A 152 -6.53 28.54 -13.87
N ALA A 153 -6.72 28.05 -15.10
CA ALA A 153 -5.77 28.26 -16.19
C ALA A 153 -5.39 29.73 -16.21
N LYS A 154 -4.08 29.99 -16.13
CA LYS A 154 -3.53 31.35 -16.20
C LYS A 154 -4.07 31.96 -17.50
N LYS A 155 -4.86 33.02 -17.36
CA LYS A 155 -5.47 33.77 -18.46
C LYS A 155 -4.36 34.02 -19.51
N PRO A 156 -4.55 33.65 -20.79
CA PRO A 156 -3.50 33.84 -21.78
C PRO A 156 -3.12 35.32 -21.86
N ASP A 157 -1.82 35.60 -21.82
CA ASP A 157 -1.29 36.94 -21.90
C ASP A 157 -1.79 37.64 -23.19
N PRO A 158 -2.12 38.94 -23.14
CA PRO A 158 -2.56 39.67 -24.33
C PRO A 158 -1.47 39.62 -25.40
N LYS A 159 -1.82 39.20 -26.62
CA LYS A 159 -0.92 39.18 -27.77
C LYS A 159 -0.21 40.54 -27.93
N PRO A 160 1.11 40.57 -28.22
CA PRO A 160 1.82 41.80 -28.50
C PRO A 160 1.21 42.49 -29.72
N LYS A 161 0.80 43.76 -29.56
CA LYS A 161 0.39 44.61 -30.68
C LYS A 161 1.57 44.77 -31.63
N THR A 162 1.44 44.21 -32.82
CA THR A 162 2.41 44.36 -33.92
C THR A 162 2.49 45.84 -34.28
N ALA A 163 3.66 46.46 -34.08
CA ALA A 163 3.91 47.84 -34.48
C ALA A 163 3.90 47.95 -36.02
N PRO A 164 3.33 49.03 -36.60
CA PRO A 164 3.24 49.17 -38.04
C PRO A 164 4.62 49.36 -38.68
N ALA A 165 4.87 48.59 -39.75
CA ALA A 165 6.10 48.61 -40.53
C ALA A 165 6.38 49.99 -41.13
N LYS A 166 7.54 50.57 -40.78
CA LYS A 166 8.10 51.75 -41.46
C LYS A 166 8.44 51.38 -42.90
N ARG A 167 7.72 51.97 -43.85
CA ARG A 167 8.04 52.01 -45.29
C ARG A 167 9.49 52.50 -45.48
N LEU A 168 10.36 51.62 -45.99
CA LEU A 168 11.66 52.03 -46.54
C LEU A 168 11.42 52.81 -47.84
N ARG A 169 11.87 54.06 -47.88
CA ARG A 169 11.98 54.86 -49.12
C ARG A 169 13.15 54.33 -49.94
N SER A 170 12.87 53.94 -51.17
CA SER A 170 13.85 53.60 -52.20
C SER A 170 14.71 54.82 -52.55
N THR A 171 16.03 54.69 -52.40
CA THR A 171 17.03 55.60 -52.98
C THR A 171 17.47 55.05 -54.33
N LYS A 172 16.99 55.71 -55.39
CA LYS A 172 17.41 55.45 -56.77
C LYS A 172 18.73 56.20 -57.02
N LYS A 173 19.82 55.47 -57.24
CA LYS A 173 21.10 56.01 -57.74
C LYS A 173 20.93 56.51 -59.19
N PRO A 174 21.50 57.66 -59.57
CA PRO A 174 21.75 57.98 -60.96
C PRO A 174 23.10 57.42 -61.41
N GLY A 175 23.10 56.76 -62.57
CA GLY A 175 24.30 56.46 -63.34
C GLY A 175 24.17 57.12 -64.71
N ALA A 176 25.05 58.08 -64.97
CA ALA A 176 25.59 58.49 -66.26
C ALA A 176 26.85 59.30 -65.95
#